data_AF-A0A1Z5KYP6-F1
#
_entry.id   AF-A0A1Z5KYP6-F1
#
_cell.length_a   1.000
_cell.length_b   1.000
_cell.length_c   1.000
_cell.angle_alpha   90.00
_cell.angle_beta   90.00
_cell.angle_gamma   90.00
#
_symmetry.space_group_name_H-M   'P 1'
#
loop_
_entity.id
_entity.type
_entity.pdbx_description
1 polymer ?
#
loop_
_entity_poly.entity_id
_entity_poly.type
_entity_poly.pdbx_seq_one_letter_code
_entity_poly.pdbx_strand_id
1 'polypeptide(L)'
;MKTFDSCYVIALREGGLVTVVVDPKSVGSAGRFLNHSCGPNLIMVPVRTECVVPELALFAASDISPFTELSFDYAGGAPVSREGLRECRCGHRACRGWLPYDKDVLGI
;
A
#
# COMPACT_ATOMS: atom_id res chain seq x y z
N MET A 1 13.44 21.31 -5.60
CA MET A 1 12.25 20.72 -6.25
C MET A 1 12.04 19.35 -5.61
N LYS A 2 11.15 19.23 -4.61
CA LYS A 2 10.92 17.95 -3.90
C LYS A 2 10.36 16.95 -4.92
N THR A 3 11.11 15.91 -5.23
CA THR A 3 10.72 14.88 -6.18
C THR A 3 9.55 14.07 -5.60
N PHE A 4 8.43 13.99 -6.33
CA PHE A 4 7.21 13.20 -6.02
C PHE A 4 7.45 11.67 -6.13
N ASP A 5 8.58 11.21 -5.62
CA ASP A 5 9.22 9.96 -6.01
C ASP A 5 9.26 8.94 -4.86
N SER A 6 8.38 9.15 -3.87
CA SER A 6 8.17 8.31 -2.68
C SER A 6 6.88 7.49 -2.78
N CYS A 7 6.42 7.14 -3.99
CA CYS A 7 5.16 6.41 -4.22
C CYS A 7 5.20 4.93 -3.79
N TYR A 8 6.36 4.43 -3.37
CA TYR A 8 6.54 3.04 -2.93
C TYR A 8 6.62 2.89 -1.42
N VAL A 9 6.70 4.00 -0.68
CA VAL A 9 6.96 3.96 0.75
C VAL A 9 5.70 3.58 1.51
N ILE A 10 5.82 2.58 2.38
CA ILE A 10 4.76 2.15 3.29
C ILE A 10 5.21 2.40 4.73
N ALA A 11 4.38 3.08 5.50
CA ALA A 11 4.58 3.28 6.94
C ALA A 11 3.62 2.39 7.73
N LEU A 12 4.15 1.41 8.45
CA LEU A 12 3.40 0.60 9.40
C LEU A 12 3.21 1.40 10.69
N ARG A 13 1.97 1.47 11.15
CA ARG A 13 1.60 2.16 12.39
C ARG A 13 0.98 1.18 13.39
N GLU A 14 1.58 1.07 14.58
CA GLU A 14 1.09 0.22 15.67
C GLU A 14 0.88 1.10 16.91
N GLY A 15 -0.32 1.04 17.50
CA GLY A 15 -0.67 1.92 18.62
C GLY A 15 -0.65 3.42 18.30
N GLY A 16 -0.79 3.79 17.01
CA GLY A 16 -0.73 5.19 16.54
C GLY A 16 0.68 5.71 16.27
N LEU A 17 1.72 4.92 16.55
CA LEU A 17 3.12 5.27 16.28
C LEU A 17 3.60 4.58 15.00
N VAL A 18 4.38 5.29 14.19
CA VAL A 18 5.08 4.66 13.05
C VAL A 18 6.17 3.75 13.61
N THR A 19 6.07 2.44 13.38
CA THR A 19 7.03 1.45 13.89
C THR A 19 8.00 0.98 12.82
N VAL A 20 7.55 0.89 11.57
CA VAL A 20 8.39 0.47 10.43
C VAL A 20 8.08 1.33 9.21
N VAL A 21 9.12 1.73 8.49
CA VAL A 21 9.00 2.34 7.16
C VAL A 21 9.72 1.43 6.17
N VAL A 22 9.01 0.99 5.14
CA VAL A 22 9.55 0.15 4.07
C VAL A 22 9.61 0.96 2.79
N ASP A 23 10.79 1.10 2.20
CA ASP A 23 11.01 1.75 0.91
C ASP A 23 11.66 0.79 -0.10
N PRO A 24 10.86 0.13 -0.96
CA PRO A 24 11.36 -0.81 -1.96
C PRO A 24 11.74 -0.13 -3.29
N LYS A 25 11.91 1.20 -3.32
CA LYS A 25 12.18 1.96 -4.54
C LYS A 25 13.42 1.46 -5.26
N SER A 26 14.55 1.38 -4.56
CA SER A 26 15.85 0.99 -5.12
C SER A 26 16.13 -0.51 -4.98
N VAL A 27 15.74 -1.10 -3.86
CA VAL A 27 15.93 -2.53 -3.56
C VAL A 27 14.65 -3.05 -2.92
N GLY A 28 14.00 -4.03 -3.56
CA GLY A 28 12.74 -4.57 -3.07
C GLY A 28 12.36 -5.87 -3.79
N SER A 29 11.39 -6.58 -3.23
CA SER A 29 10.84 -7.80 -3.82
C SER A 29 9.86 -7.50 -4.96
N ALA A 30 9.28 -8.54 -5.56
CA ALA A 30 8.20 -8.41 -6.55
C ALA A 30 6.99 -7.60 -6.03
N GLY A 31 6.80 -7.53 -4.71
CA GLY A 31 5.71 -6.77 -4.08
C GLY A 31 5.71 -5.27 -4.44
N ARG A 32 6.86 -4.71 -4.82
CA ARG A 32 6.97 -3.30 -5.24
C ARG A 32 6.16 -2.95 -6.49
N PHE A 33 5.75 -3.95 -7.27
CA PHE A 33 5.00 -3.76 -8.52
C PHE A 33 3.49 -3.95 -8.34
N LEU A 34 3.03 -4.33 -7.15
CA LEU A 34 1.61 -4.54 -6.88
C LEU A 34 0.88 -3.19 -6.85
N ASN A 35 -0.16 -3.09 -7.67
CA ASN A 35 -0.93 -1.86 -7.80
C ASN A 35 -1.99 -1.70 -6.72
N HIS A 36 -2.52 -0.48 -6.64
CA HIS A 36 -3.67 -0.18 -5.81
C HIS A 36 -4.98 -0.64 -6.44
N SER A 37 -5.86 -1.23 -5.64
CA SER A 37 -7.29 -1.31 -5.94
C SER A 37 -8.15 -0.85 -4.77
N CYS A 38 -9.25 -0.16 -5.05
CA CYS A 38 -10.29 0.16 -4.06
C CYS A 38 -11.18 -1.05 -3.70
N GLY A 39 -11.08 -2.13 -4.47
CA GLY A 39 -11.59 -3.47 -4.15
C GLY A 39 -10.49 -4.49 -4.37
N PRO A 40 -9.49 -4.55 -3.48
CA PRO A 40 -8.30 -5.38 -3.66
C PRO A 40 -8.59 -6.87 -3.45
N ASN A 41 -7.71 -7.71 -3.99
CA ASN A 41 -7.73 -9.17 -3.76
C ASN A 41 -6.62 -9.65 -2.83
N LEU A 42 -5.74 -8.75 -2.37
CA LEU A 42 -4.74 -9.00 -1.34
C LEU A 42 -4.98 -8.16 -0.09
N ILE A 43 -4.66 -8.75 1.07
CA ILE A 43 -4.57 -8.08 2.37
C ILE A 43 -3.11 -8.11 2.84
N MET A 44 -2.62 -6.96 3.31
CA MET A 44 -1.30 -6.82 3.92
C MET A 44 -1.39 -7.06 5.42
N VAL A 45 -0.54 -7.94 5.94
CA VAL A 45 -0.47 -8.32 7.36
C VAL A 45 0.97 -8.21 7.83
N PRO A 46 1.26 -7.44 8.90
CA PRO A 46 2.58 -7.46 9.52
C PRO A 46 2.79 -8.81 10.24
N VAL A 47 3.77 -9.59 9.77
CA VAL A 47 4.11 -10.89 10.34
C VAL A 47 5.46 -10.79 11.05
N ARG A 48 5.50 -11.21 12.31
CA ARG A 48 6.73 -11.31 13.08
C ARG A 48 7.14 -12.77 13.16
N THR A 49 8.36 -13.03 12.73
CA THR A 49 9.03 -14.32 12.89
C THR A 49 10.08 -14.16 13.99
N GLU A 50 11.33 -14.51 13.73
CA GLU A 50 12.46 -14.37 14.66
C GLU A 50 13.04 -12.95 14.69
N CYS A 51 12.58 -12.06 13.79
CA CYS A 51 13.06 -10.69 13.65
C CYS A 51 12.15 -9.68 14.37
N VAL A 52 12.78 -8.65 14.97
CA VAL A 52 12.05 -7.53 15.62
C VAL A 52 11.29 -6.69 14.60
N VAL A 53 11.86 -6.52 13.40
CA VAL A 53 11.20 -5.82 12.29
C VAL A 53 10.22 -6.79 11.62
N PRO A 54 8.90 -6.52 11.64
CA PRO A 54 7.92 -7.35 10.96
C PRO A 54 8.11 -7.34 9.44
N GLU A 55 7.82 -8.48 8.82
CA GLU A 55 7.64 -8.58 7.38
C GLU A 55 6.23 -8.14 6.99
N LEU A 56 6.11 -7.35 5.93
CA LEU A 56 4.81 -6.98 5.36
C LEU A 56 4.35 -8.06 4.38
N ALA A 57 3.71 -9.10 4.91
CA ALA A 57 3.23 -10.23 4.13
C ALA A 57 1.89 -9.92 3.46
N LEU A 58 1.69 -10.44 2.25
CA LEU A 58 0.46 -10.28 1.48
C LEU A 58 -0.23 -11.63 1.34
N PHE A 59 -1.48 -11.70 1.76
CA PHE A 59 -2.31 -12.90 1.68
C PHE A 59 -3.50 -12.65 0.75
N ALA A 60 -3.98 -13.71 0.09
CA ALA A 60 -5.19 -13.64 -0.71
C ALA A 60 -6.41 -13.36 0.20
N ALA A 61 -7.17 -12.32 -0.12
CA ALA A 61 -8.41 -11.98 0.58
C ALA A 61 -9.62 -12.77 0.04
N SER A 62 -9.47 -13.40 -1.12
CA SER A 62 -10.45 -14.26 -1.79
C SER A 62 -9.73 -15.19 -2.77
N ASP A 63 -10.44 -16.14 -3.37
CA ASP A 63 -9.91 -16.93 -4.49
C ASP A 63 -9.51 -16.00 -5.66
N ILE A 64 -8.37 -16.29 -6.28
CA ILE A 64 -7.80 -15.49 -7.38
C ILE A 64 -7.66 -16.38 -8.62
N SER A 65 -8.39 -16.05 -9.66
CA SER A 65 -8.32 -16.78 -10.94
C SER A 65 -6.98 -16.50 -11.66
N PRO A 66 -6.46 -17.44 -12.47
CA PRO A 66 -5.28 -17.20 -13.28
C PRO A 66 -5.38 -15.90 -14.09
N PHE A 67 -4.25 -15.20 -14.23
CA PHE A 67 -4.14 -13.91 -14.94
C PHE A 67 -4.92 -12.74 -14.33
N THR A 68 -5.52 -12.90 -13.16
CA THR A 68 -6.07 -11.77 -12.40
C THR A 68 -4.94 -10.92 -11.83
N GLU A 69 -4.99 -9.61 -12.03
CA GLU A 69 -4.03 -8.68 -11.43
C GLU A 69 -4.09 -8.76 -9.90
N LEU A 70 -2.92 -8.84 -9.26
CA LEU A 70 -2.78 -8.80 -7.82
C LEU A 70 -2.71 -7.34 -7.34
N SER A 71 -3.55 -6.98 -6.37
CA SER A 71 -3.66 -5.60 -5.88
C SER A 71 -4.00 -5.54 -4.40
N PHE A 72 -3.58 -4.47 -3.73
CA PHE A 72 -3.88 -4.21 -2.32
C PHE A 72 -4.34 -2.75 -2.10
N ASP A 73 -4.93 -2.46 -0.93
CA ASP A 73 -5.26 -1.08 -0.57
C ASP A 73 -4.02 -0.36 -0.03
N TYR A 74 -3.55 0.66 -0.76
CA TYR A 74 -2.40 1.48 -0.32
C TYR A 74 -2.68 2.24 0.98
N ALA A 75 -3.95 2.46 1.33
CA ALA A 75 -4.33 3.06 2.61
C ALA A 75 -4.31 2.07 3.77
N GLY A 76 -4.21 0.76 3.51
CA GLY A 76 -4.35 -0.28 4.54
C GLY A 76 -5.69 -0.20 5.29
N GLY A 77 -6.76 0.27 4.65
CA GLY A 77 -8.06 0.49 5.29
C GLY A 77 -8.17 1.79 6.11
N ALA A 78 -7.13 2.61 6.19
CA ALA A 78 -7.19 3.91 6.83
C ALA A 78 -8.14 4.87 6.07
N PRO A 79 -8.83 5.78 6.78
CA PRO A 79 -9.63 6.81 6.13
C PRO A 79 -8.73 7.71 5.27
N VAL A 80 -9.02 7.76 3.98
CA VAL A 80 -8.28 8.55 2.99
C VAL A 80 -8.90 9.92 2.79
N SER A 81 -8.06 10.93 2.56
CA SER A 81 -8.52 12.25 2.13
C SER A 81 -9.27 12.15 0.81
N ARG A 82 -10.32 12.97 0.64
CA ARG A 82 -11.08 13.06 -0.63
C ARG A 82 -10.31 13.75 -1.76
N GLU A 83 -9.09 14.20 -1.48
CA GLU A 83 -8.16 14.84 -2.41
C GLU A 83 -6.94 13.94 -2.58
N GLY A 84 -6.55 13.71 -3.83
CA GLY A 84 -5.44 12.84 -4.23
C GLY A 84 -4.36 13.58 -4.99
N LEU A 85 -3.12 13.10 -4.88
CA LEU A 85 -2.04 13.55 -5.77
C LEU A 85 -2.10 12.92 -7.16
N ARG A 86 -2.69 11.73 -7.26
CA ARG A 86 -2.75 10.92 -8.49
C ARG A 86 -4.10 10.24 -8.61
N GLU A 87 -4.64 10.21 -9.82
CA GLU A 87 -5.91 9.54 -10.13
C GLU A 87 -5.80 8.03 -9.92
N CYS A 88 -6.82 7.41 -9.32
CA CYS A 88 -6.91 5.97 -9.19
C CYS A 88 -7.56 5.37 -10.45
N ARG A 89 -6.89 4.39 -11.05
CA ARG A 89 -7.33 3.71 -12.28
C ARG A 89 -7.63 2.22 -12.08
N CYS A 90 -8.01 1.83 -10.87
CA CYS A 90 -8.25 0.42 -10.54
C CYS A 90 -9.48 -0.20 -11.21
N GLY A 91 -10.37 0.61 -11.82
CA GLY A 91 -11.58 0.12 -12.51
C GLY A 91 -12.68 -0.46 -11.61
N HIS A 92 -12.47 -0.53 -10.28
CA HIS A 92 -13.47 -1.07 -9.36
C HIS A 92 -14.71 -0.16 -9.25
N ARG A 93 -15.91 -0.76 -9.15
CA ARG A 93 -17.19 -0.01 -9.10
C ARG A 93 -17.30 1.00 -7.94
N ALA A 94 -16.60 0.72 -6.85
CA ALA A 94 -16.54 1.57 -5.66
C ALA A 94 -15.21 2.35 -5.58
N CYS A 95 -14.62 2.69 -6.74
CA CYS A 95 -13.37 3.45 -6.81
C CYS A 95 -13.51 4.82 -6.11
N ARG A 96 -12.50 5.17 -5.31
CA ARG A 96 -12.44 6.46 -4.59
C ARG A 96 -12.00 7.63 -5.49
N GLY A 97 -11.66 7.37 -6.75
CA GLY A 97 -11.19 8.37 -7.74
C GLY A 97 -9.71 8.72 -7.63
N TRP A 98 -9.10 8.57 -6.45
CA TRP A 98 -7.72 8.98 -6.18
C TRP A 98 -6.90 7.90 -5.48
N LEU A 99 -5.59 7.85 -5.75
CA LEU A 99 -4.67 6.99 -5.01
C LEU A 99 -4.49 7.49 -3.57
N PRO A 100 -4.56 6.60 -2.57
CA PRO A 100 -4.16 6.92 -1.22
C PRO A 100 -2.71 7.42 -1.18
N TYR A 101 -2.44 8.38 -0.30
CA TYR A 101 -1.08 8.75 0.06
C TYR A 101 -1.02 9.14 1.53
N ASP A 102 0.13 8.91 2.14
CA ASP A 102 0.43 9.32 3.50
C ASP A 102 1.19 10.66 3.47
N LYS A 103 0.59 11.69 4.05
CA LYS A 103 1.16 13.05 4.11
C LYS A 103 2.45 13.11 4.91
N ASP A 104 2.52 12.36 6.01
CA ASP A 104 3.70 12.32 6.87
C ASP A 104 4.88 11.70 6.12
N VAL A 105 4.62 10.66 5.33
CA VAL A 105 5.62 9.99 4.49
C VAL A 105 6.09 10.87 3.34
N LEU A 106 5.17 11.62 2.72
CA LEU A 106 5.49 12.51 1.61
C LEU A 106 6.05 13.87 2.04
N GLY A 107 5.96 14.22 3.33
CA GLY A 107 6.44 15.49 3.88
C GLY A 107 5.76 16.71 3.25
N ILE A 108 4.45 16.62 3.03
CA ILE A 108 3.55 17.65 2.48
C ILE A 108 2.37 17.96 3.39
#